data_AF-A0A9P7GIL2-F1
#
_entry.id   AF-A0A9P7GIL2-F1
#
_cell.length_a   1.000
_cell.length_b   1.000
_cell.length_c   1.000
_cell.angle_alpha   90.00
_cell.angle_beta   90.00
_cell.angle_gamma   90.00
#
_symmetry.space_group_name_H-M   'P 1'
#
loop_
_entity.id
_entity.type
_entity.pdbx_description
1 polymer ?
#
loop_
_entity_poly.entity_id
_entity_poly.type
_entity_poly.pdbx_seq_one_letter_code
_entity_poly.pdbx_strand_id
1 'polypeptide(L)'
;MIFEPLTSAIILLLSSSTVYAASVSSTPAQTFHGIGGSGAWWPNALYNFPEATRQNLSALLFSDSGLGLSSYRYNVGAGGVNVSNPTRAPQTFYVSPGVYDWTRDAAGVYFLRAAGEHGVEHLTVFANSAPAPLTSGKASCNGAFVSGTGAAYGAFLADVIAHFRQSSWGANVDLVSPMNEPDSSFGPSPCGQEGMQVVPSL
;
A
#
# COMPACT_ATOMS: atom_id res chain seq x y z
N MET A 1 -7.71 -86.57 -6.37
CA MET A 1 -7.17 -85.24 -6.68
C MET A 1 -7.96 -84.24 -5.85
N ILE A 2 -7.30 -83.64 -4.87
CA ILE A 2 -7.88 -82.74 -3.86
C ILE A 2 -7.74 -81.31 -4.42
N PHE A 3 -8.81 -80.53 -4.39
CA PHE A 3 -8.74 -79.09 -4.64
C PHE A 3 -9.38 -78.38 -3.44
N GLU A 4 -8.53 -77.78 -2.60
CA GLU A 4 -8.98 -76.77 -1.63
C GLU A 4 -8.94 -75.38 -2.29
N PRO A 5 -9.96 -74.54 -2.09
CA PRO A 5 -9.88 -73.14 -2.51
C PRO A 5 -9.20 -72.33 -1.41
N LEU A 6 -8.07 -71.71 -1.76
CA LEU A 6 -7.42 -70.73 -0.90
C LEU A 6 -8.23 -69.41 -0.93
N THR A 7 -9.06 -69.17 0.08
CA THR A 7 -9.69 -67.87 0.29
C THR A 7 -8.66 -66.89 0.88
N SER A 8 -8.06 -66.05 0.04
CA SER A 8 -7.29 -64.90 0.49
C SER A 8 -8.20 -63.85 1.14
N ALA A 9 -8.12 -63.71 2.45
CA ALA A 9 -8.71 -62.59 3.17
C ALA A 9 -7.82 -61.33 2.99
N ILE A 10 -8.31 -60.33 2.26
CA ILE A 10 -7.68 -59.02 2.18
C ILE A 10 -8.00 -58.27 3.48
N ILE A 11 -7.01 -58.13 4.35
CA ILE A 11 -7.11 -57.27 5.55
C ILE A 11 -6.94 -55.82 5.09
N LEU A 12 -8.05 -55.08 5.01
CA LEU A 12 -8.01 -53.62 4.81
C LEU A 12 -7.47 -52.97 6.10
N LEU A 13 -6.20 -52.56 6.08
CA LEU A 13 -5.64 -51.68 7.10
C LEU A 13 -6.23 -50.27 6.91
N LEU A 14 -7.27 -49.95 7.68
CA LEU A 14 -7.79 -48.59 7.79
C LEU A 14 -6.74 -47.74 8.51
N SER A 15 -6.11 -46.82 7.79
CA SER A 15 -5.26 -45.78 8.37
C SER A 15 -6.12 -44.79 9.14
N SER A 16 -6.08 -44.86 10.48
CA SER A 16 -6.72 -43.87 11.35
C SER A 16 -6.11 -42.50 11.11
N SER A 17 -6.83 -41.63 10.40
CA SER A 17 -6.46 -40.23 10.25
C SER A 17 -6.67 -39.54 11.60
N THR A 18 -5.60 -39.03 12.20
CA THR A 18 -5.71 -38.24 13.44
C THR A 18 -6.43 -36.94 13.10
N VAL A 19 -7.68 -36.81 13.53
CA VAL A 19 -8.42 -35.55 13.42
C VAL A 19 -7.91 -34.62 14.51
N TYR A 20 -7.12 -33.62 14.13
CA TYR A 20 -6.79 -32.52 15.04
C TYR A 20 -8.03 -31.63 15.18
N ALA A 21 -8.73 -31.77 16.30
CA ALA A 21 -9.80 -30.83 16.64
C ALA A 21 -9.18 -29.47 16.99
N ALA A 22 -9.56 -28.43 16.26
CA ALA A 22 -9.22 -27.05 16.64
C ALA A 22 -10.09 -26.65 17.85
N SER A 23 -9.47 -26.03 18.86
CA SER A 23 -10.20 -25.39 19.95
C SER A 23 -10.40 -23.90 19.65
N VAL A 24 -11.62 -23.41 19.83
CA VAL A 24 -11.94 -21.98 19.74
C VAL A 24 -11.91 -21.40 21.15
N SER A 25 -11.06 -20.40 21.39
CA SER A 25 -11.06 -19.66 22.65
C SER A 25 -12.38 -18.89 22.81
N SER A 26 -12.98 -18.96 24.00
CA SER A 26 -14.13 -18.12 24.36
C SER A 26 -13.74 -16.70 24.77
N THR A 27 -12.44 -16.43 24.91
CA THR A 27 -11.90 -15.10 25.23
C THR A 27 -11.58 -14.35 23.94
N PRO A 28 -12.03 -13.10 23.78
CA PRO A 28 -11.63 -12.24 22.66
C PRO A 28 -10.10 -12.11 22.58
N ALA A 29 -9.56 -12.12 21.37
CA ALA A 29 -8.16 -11.84 21.10
C ALA A 29 -7.99 -10.35 20.70
N GLN A 30 -7.30 -10.07 19.60
CA GLN A 30 -7.14 -8.72 19.07
C GLN A 30 -8.41 -8.19 18.38
N THR A 31 -8.58 -6.87 18.40
CA THR A 31 -9.49 -6.19 17.48
C THR A 31 -8.92 -6.24 16.07
N PHE A 32 -9.72 -6.72 15.12
CA PHE A 32 -9.35 -6.73 13.71
C PHE A 32 -9.85 -5.45 13.04
N HIS A 33 -8.93 -4.56 12.67
CA HIS A 33 -9.27 -3.26 12.07
C HIS A 33 -9.55 -3.35 10.56
N GLY A 34 -9.12 -4.41 9.86
CA GLY A 34 -9.42 -4.53 8.45
C GLY A 34 -8.43 -5.29 7.58
N ILE A 35 -8.81 -5.39 6.31
CA ILE A 35 -7.97 -5.86 5.21
C ILE A 35 -7.88 -4.72 4.21
N GLY A 36 -6.68 -4.47 3.69
CA GLY A 36 -6.45 -3.37 2.76
C GLY A 36 -5.53 -3.69 1.60
N GLY A 37 -5.45 -2.72 0.69
CA GLY A 37 -4.59 -2.75 -0.49
C GLY A 37 -3.72 -1.52 -0.61
N SER A 38 -2.53 -1.68 -1.20
CA SER A 38 -1.65 -0.56 -1.54
C SER A 38 -2.04 0.07 -2.87
N GLY A 39 -2.05 1.39 -2.93
CA GLY A 39 -2.18 2.22 -4.13
C GLY A 39 -0.84 2.55 -4.81
N ALA A 40 0.26 1.88 -4.45
CA ALA A 40 1.54 2.12 -5.11
C ALA A 40 1.53 1.64 -6.57
N TRP A 41 1.94 2.55 -7.47
CA TRP A 41 2.42 2.31 -8.83
C TRP A 41 1.37 1.84 -9.85
N TRP A 42 0.57 0.83 -9.54
CA TRP A 42 -0.46 0.33 -10.46
C TRP A 42 -1.47 1.40 -10.90
N PRO A 43 -1.82 2.43 -10.09
CA PRO A 43 -2.69 3.51 -10.56
C PRO A 43 -2.13 4.24 -11.76
N ASN A 44 -0.81 4.44 -11.84
CA ASN A 44 -0.15 5.19 -12.92
C ASN A 44 -0.38 4.55 -14.29
N ALA A 45 -0.47 3.22 -14.34
CA ALA A 45 -0.81 2.49 -15.56
C ALA A 45 -2.33 2.50 -15.82
N LEU A 46 -3.12 2.13 -14.80
CA LEU A 46 -4.57 1.96 -14.91
C LEU A 46 -5.31 3.26 -15.19
N TYR A 47 -4.75 4.40 -14.79
CA TYR A 47 -5.33 5.70 -15.08
C TYR A 47 -5.40 6.02 -16.58
N ASN A 48 -4.64 5.33 -17.45
CA ASN A 48 -4.71 5.55 -18.89
C ASN A 48 -5.80 4.72 -19.59
N PHE A 49 -6.49 3.85 -18.86
CA PHE A 49 -7.59 3.04 -19.39
C PHE A 49 -8.89 3.86 -19.43
N PRO A 50 -9.89 3.44 -20.23
CA PRO A 50 -11.20 4.07 -20.25
C PRO A 50 -11.80 4.19 -18.85
N GLU A 51 -12.56 5.27 -18.61
CA GLU A 51 -13.16 5.53 -17.30
C GLU A 51 -13.98 4.35 -16.78
N ALA A 52 -14.76 3.68 -17.65
CA ALA A 52 -15.53 2.50 -17.27
C ALA A 52 -14.65 1.36 -16.72
N THR A 53 -13.43 1.18 -17.23
CA THR A 53 -12.48 0.19 -16.71
C THR A 53 -12.00 0.58 -15.31
N ARG A 54 -11.70 1.87 -15.10
CA ARG A 54 -11.26 2.38 -13.80
C ARG A 54 -12.37 2.26 -12.75
N GLN A 55 -13.61 2.61 -13.10
CA GLN A 55 -14.80 2.44 -12.26
C GLN A 55 -15.08 0.98 -11.93
N ASN A 56 -14.99 0.08 -12.92
CA ASN A 56 -15.17 -1.35 -12.69
C ASN A 56 -14.12 -1.90 -11.72
N LEU A 57 -12.85 -1.49 -11.86
CA LEU A 57 -11.80 -1.89 -10.92
C LEU A 57 -12.07 -1.32 -9.51
N SER A 58 -12.45 -0.05 -9.39
CA SER A 58 -12.82 0.54 -8.09
C SER A 58 -13.96 -0.22 -7.42
N ALA A 59 -15.00 -0.59 -8.17
CA ALA A 59 -16.11 -1.38 -7.64
C ALA A 59 -15.66 -2.78 -7.18
N LEU A 60 -14.80 -3.46 -7.95
CA LEU A 60 -14.24 -4.76 -7.57
C LEU A 60 -13.38 -4.69 -6.30
N LEU A 61 -12.66 -3.59 -6.08
CA LEU A 61 -11.80 -3.41 -4.90
C LEU A 61 -12.58 -2.96 -3.66
N PHE A 62 -13.49 -1.99 -3.81
CA PHE A 62 -14.00 -1.22 -2.67
C PHE A 62 -15.48 -1.45 -2.37
N SER A 63 -16.29 -1.93 -3.32
CA SER A 63 -17.72 -2.15 -3.05
C SER A 63 -17.96 -3.43 -2.23
N ASP A 64 -19.09 -3.46 -1.52
CA ASP A 64 -19.58 -4.63 -0.79
C ASP A 64 -19.82 -5.85 -1.69
N SER A 65 -20.03 -5.63 -2.99
CA SER A 65 -20.19 -6.69 -4.00
C SER A 65 -18.86 -7.21 -4.57
N GLY A 66 -17.74 -6.55 -4.24
CA GLY A 66 -16.39 -6.92 -4.62
C GLY A 66 -15.60 -7.48 -3.44
N LEU A 67 -14.34 -7.05 -3.30
CA LEU A 67 -13.50 -7.41 -2.15
C LEU A 67 -13.90 -6.70 -0.85
N GLY A 68 -14.64 -5.59 -0.93
CA GLY A 68 -15.04 -4.81 0.24
C GLY A 68 -13.88 -4.40 1.13
N LEU A 69 -12.76 -3.95 0.53
CA LEU A 69 -11.57 -3.56 1.31
C LEU A 69 -11.93 -2.47 2.33
N SER A 70 -11.60 -2.68 3.59
CA SER A 70 -11.84 -1.68 4.65
C SER A 70 -10.67 -0.72 4.84
N SER A 71 -9.54 -0.95 4.15
CA SER A 71 -8.42 -0.01 4.13
C SER A 71 -7.78 0.16 2.75
N TYR A 72 -7.37 1.38 2.43
CA TYR A 72 -6.62 1.70 1.22
C TYR A 72 -5.45 2.64 1.53
N ARG A 73 -4.25 2.28 1.04
CA ARG A 73 -3.02 3.06 1.29
C ARG A 73 -2.63 3.83 0.04
N TYR A 74 -2.79 5.14 0.03
CA TYR A 74 -2.36 6.03 -1.04
C TYR A 74 -0.86 6.36 -0.93
N ASN A 75 -0.13 6.17 -2.04
CA ASN A 75 1.30 6.48 -2.13
C ASN A 75 1.49 7.97 -2.48
N VAL A 76 1.80 8.83 -1.51
CA VAL A 76 2.21 10.22 -1.83
C VAL A 76 3.59 10.21 -2.49
N GLY A 77 3.69 10.74 -3.71
CA GLY A 77 4.91 10.66 -4.49
C GLY A 77 5.99 11.66 -4.08
N ALA A 78 7.25 11.26 -4.24
CA ALA A 78 8.43 12.11 -4.04
C ALA A 78 8.95 12.74 -5.35
N GLY A 79 8.33 12.40 -6.49
CA GLY A 79 8.62 12.98 -7.80
C GLY A 79 9.55 12.15 -8.67
N GLY A 80 9.95 10.95 -8.24
CA GLY A 80 10.66 9.98 -9.06
C GLY A 80 12.06 10.38 -9.54
N VAL A 81 12.71 11.38 -8.94
CA VAL A 81 14.04 11.83 -9.36
C VAL A 81 15.04 10.68 -9.19
N ASN A 82 15.70 10.29 -10.27
CA ASN A 82 16.61 9.14 -10.39
C ASN A 82 15.97 7.74 -10.27
N VAL A 83 14.64 7.64 -10.39
CA VAL A 83 13.96 6.34 -10.51
C VAL A 83 13.83 5.99 -11.99
N SER A 84 14.38 4.85 -12.38
CA SER A 84 14.42 4.40 -13.78
C SER A 84 13.10 3.79 -14.27
N ASN A 85 12.26 3.30 -13.36
CA ASN A 85 10.96 2.73 -13.68
C ASN A 85 9.86 3.81 -13.59
N PRO A 86 9.29 4.29 -14.72
CA PRO A 86 8.34 5.39 -14.72
C PRO A 86 7.03 5.06 -13.98
N THR A 87 6.61 3.79 -13.97
CA THR A 87 5.40 3.38 -13.23
C THR A 87 5.61 3.45 -11.71
N ARG A 88 6.87 3.38 -11.25
CA ARG A 88 7.26 3.47 -9.84
C ARG A 88 7.79 4.86 -9.44
N ALA A 89 7.50 5.87 -10.25
CA ALA A 89 7.92 7.25 -10.10
C ALA A 89 6.68 8.18 -10.03
N PRO A 90 5.84 8.07 -8.98
CA PRO A 90 4.67 8.93 -8.83
C PRO A 90 5.06 10.41 -8.75
N GLN A 91 4.21 11.28 -9.29
CA GLN A 91 4.43 12.71 -9.23
C GLN A 91 4.33 13.21 -7.77
N THR A 92 5.01 14.32 -7.46
CA THR A 92 4.89 14.97 -6.15
C THR A 92 4.14 16.28 -6.27
N PHE A 93 3.20 16.53 -5.34
CA PHE A 93 2.57 17.84 -5.18
C PHE A 93 3.56 18.93 -4.78
N TYR A 94 4.67 18.54 -4.13
CA TYR A 94 5.65 19.47 -3.60
C TYR A 94 6.34 20.26 -4.73
N VAL A 95 6.25 21.58 -4.68
CA VAL A 95 7.01 22.49 -5.55
C VAL A 95 8.14 23.14 -4.74
N SER A 96 7.79 23.75 -3.60
CA SER A 96 8.70 24.35 -2.63
C SER A 96 8.03 24.40 -1.25
N PRO A 97 8.71 24.83 -0.17
CA PRO A 97 8.08 24.90 1.15
C PRO A 97 6.78 25.72 1.12
N GLY A 98 5.66 25.10 1.51
CA GLY A 98 4.33 25.71 1.53
C GLY A 98 3.70 25.98 0.15
N VAL A 99 4.32 25.53 -0.95
CA VAL A 99 3.80 25.71 -2.31
C VAL A 99 3.59 24.34 -2.95
N TYR A 100 2.34 24.09 -3.34
CA TYR A 100 1.91 22.81 -3.87
C TYR A 100 1.21 22.97 -5.22
N ASP A 101 1.43 22.00 -6.09
CA ASP A 101 0.69 21.82 -7.33
C ASP A 101 -0.25 20.62 -7.17
N TRP A 102 -1.47 20.89 -6.70
CA TRP A 102 -2.51 19.90 -6.43
C TRP A 102 -3.08 19.21 -7.67
N THR A 103 -2.67 19.64 -8.87
CA THR A 103 -3.09 19.00 -10.13
C THR A 103 -2.26 17.75 -10.45
N ARG A 104 -1.14 17.56 -9.75
CA ARG A 104 -0.25 16.41 -9.92
C ARG A 104 -0.83 15.13 -9.32
N ASP A 105 -0.26 14.00 -9.74
CA ASP A 105 -0.61 12.66 -9.26
C ASP A 105 -2.10 12.31 -9.39
N ALA A 106 -2.74 12.78 -10.47
CA ALA A 106 -4.15 12.54 -10.74
C ALA A 106 -4.52 11.03 -10.74
N ALA A 107 -3.57 10.17 -11.09
CA ALA A 107 -3.74 8.72 -11.07
C ALA A 107 -3.94 8.17 -9.65
N GLY A 108 -3.05 8.51 -8.71
CA GLY A 108 -3.19 8.08 -7.33
C GLY A 108 -4.39 8.71 -6.64
N VAL A 109 -4.64 10.01 -6.90
CA VAL A 109 -5.80 10.74 -6.34
C VAL A 109 -7.13 10.14 -6.83
N TYR A 110 -7.21 9.65 -8.06
CA TYR A 110 -8.42 9.00 -8.58
C TYR A 110 -8.83 7.80 -7.74
N PHE A 111 -7.91 6.87 -7.47
CA PHE A 111 -8.23 5.65 -6.72
C PHE A 111 -8.38 5.91 -5.22
N LEU A 112 -7.67 6.89 -4.66
CA LEU A 112 -7.93 7.36 -3.31
C LEU A 112 -9.35 7.93 -3.17
N ARG A 113 -9.79 8.77 -4.13
CA ARG A 113 -11.15 9.29 -4.18
C ARG A 113 -12.17 8.16 -4.30
N ALA A 114 -11.96 7.24 -5.23
CA ALA A 114 -12.88 6.11 -5.43
C ALA A 114 -13.02 5.27 -4.15
N ALA A 115 -11.92 5.00 -3.44
CA ALA A 115 -11.97 4.33 -2.14
C ALA A 115 -12.86 5.10 -1.14
N GLY A 116 -12.66 6.41 -1.02
CA GLY A 116 -13.47 7.26 -0.14
C GLY A 116 -14.96 7.32 -0.53
N GLU A 117 -15.28 7.42 -1.83
CA GLU A 117 -16.64 7.43 -2.35
C GLU A 117 -17.37 6.09 -2.15
N HIS A 118 -16.62 4.99 -2.12
CA HIS A 118 -17.13 3.66 -1.76
C HIS A 118 -17.20 3.41 -0.24
N GLY A 119 -16.80 4.38 0.59
CA GLY A 119 -16.94 4.27 2.04
C GLY A 119 -15.86 3.42 2.73
N VAL A 120 -14.68 3.28 2.12
CA VAL A 120 -13.53 2.62 2.77
C VAL A 120 -13.24 3.29 4.13
N GLU A 121 -13.17 2.48 5.19
CA GLU A 121 -13.11 2.94 6.58
C GLU A 121 -11.81 3.68 6.90
N HIS A 122 -10.66 3.13 6.48
CA HIS A 122 -9.35 3.68 6.77
C HIS A 122 -8.55 4.00 5.51
N LEU A 123 -8.32 5.29 5.25
CA LEU A 123 -7.45 5.75 4.18
C LEU A 123 -6.11 6.19 4.76
N THR A 124 -5.03 5.54 4.30
CA THR A 124 -3.66 5.86 4.75
C THR A 124 -2.93 6.65 3.69
N VAL A 125 -2.27 7.75 4.06
CA VAL A 125 -1.22 8.36 3.24
C VAL A 125 0.11 7.74 3.63
N PHE A 126 0.84 7.16 2.67
CA PHE A 126 2.19 6.65 2.93
C PHE A 126 3.19 7.15 1.90
N ALA A 127 4.45 7.27 2.31
CA ALA A 127 5.53 7.78 1.49
C ALA A 127 6.70 6.77 1.41
N ASN A 128 7.23 6.55 0.21
CA ASN A 128 8.48 5.81 0.04
C ASN A 128 9.72 6.70 0.24
N SER A 129 9.58 8.01 0.00
CA SER A 129 10.67 8.98 0.11
C SER A 129 10.08 10.37 0.39
N ALA A 130 10.89 11.27 0.94
CA ALA A 130 10.56 12.69 0.97
C ALA A 130 10.76 13.31 -0.44
N PRO A 131 10.10 14.44 -0.76
CA PRO A 131 10.37 15.17 -2.00
C PRO A 131 11.88 15.38 -2.19
N ALA A 132 12.37 15.15 -3.41
CA ALA A 132 13.81 15.12 -3.70
C ALA A 132 14.63 16.30 -3.11
N PRO A 133 14.17 17.56 -3.09
CA PRO A 133 14.94 18.65 -2.45
C PRO A 133 15.21 18.49 -0.94
N LEU A 134 14.47 17.61 -0.25
CA LEU A 134 14.56 17.36 1.19
C LEU A 134 15.40 16.12 1.54
N THR A 135 15.92 15.40 0.54
CA THR A 135 16.73 14.20 0.70
C THR A 135 18.20 14.44 0.34
N SER A 136 19.09 13.59 0.84
CA SER A 136 20.50 13.63 0.46
C SER A 136 20.65 13.34 -1.04
N GLY A 137 21.54 14.04 -1.73
CA GLY A 137 21.75 13.83 -3.17
C GLY A 137 20.62 14.37 -4.06
N LYS A 138 19.61 15.02 -3.47
CA LYS A 138 18.48 15.63 -4.16
C LYS A 138 17.74 14.65 -5.09
N ALA A 139 17.48 13.44 -4.60
CA ALA A 139 16.91 12.33 -5.36
C ALA A 139 15.76 11.67 -4.60
N SER A 140 14.83 11.03 -5.33
CA SER A 140 13.70 10.32 -4.71
C SER A 140 14.07 8.88 -4.29
N CYS A 141 15.32 8.47 -4.50
CA CYS A 141 15.84 7.14 -4.18
C CYS A 141 17.34 7.20 -3.88
N ASN A 142 17.92 6.10 -3.36
CA ASN A 142 19.34 5.98 -2.99
C ASN A 142 19.86 7.14 -2.12
N GLY A 143 18.98 7.70 -1.29
CA GLY A 143 19.27 8.81 -0.40
C GLY A 143 18.88 8.49 1.04
N ALA A 144 19.39 9.30 1.96
CA ALA A 144 18.96 9.37 3.34
C ALA A 144 18.20 10.68 3.59
N PHE A 145 17.45 10.68 4.68
CA PHE A 145 16.84 11.89 5.20
C PHE A 145 17.90 12.92 5.65
N VAL A 146 17.68 14.20 5.34
CA VAL A 146 18.62 15.28 5.69
C VAL A 146 18.28 15.85 7.07
N SER A 147 19.26 15.92 7.96
CA SER A 147 19.06 16.54 9.28
C SER A 147 18.60 18.00 9.13
N GLY A 148 17.57 18.38 9.88
CA GLY A 148 16.96 19.71 9.81
C GLY A 148 15.83 19.87 8.79
N THR A 149 15.60 18.91 7.87
CA THR A 149 14.47 19.01 6.91
C THR A 149 13.16 18.42 7.44
N GLY A 150 13.16 17.85 8.65
CA GLY A 150 11.99 17.13 9.17
C GLY A 150 10.75 17.96 9.43
N ALA A 151 10.91 19.22 9.84
CA ALA A 151 9.77 20.11 9.95
C ALA A 151 9.12 20.37 8.58
N ALA A 152 9.92 20.55 7.54
CA ALA A 152 9.43 20.75 6.17
C ALA A 152 8.78 19.47 5.61
N TYR A 153 9.36 18.31 5.86
CA TYR A 153 8.79 17.04 5.42
C TYR A 153 7.49 16.70 6.16
N GLY A 154 7.45 16.91 7.47
CA GLY A 154 6.24 16.74 8.28
C GLY A 154 5.12 17.69 7.85
N ALA A 155 5.45 18.95 7.59
CA ALA A 155 4.49 19.93 7.06
C ALA A 155 3.93 19.50 5.70
N PHE A 156 4.77 18.99 4.79
CA PHE A 156 4.32 18.46 3.50
C PHE A 156 3.29 17.34 3.67
N LEU A 157 3.57 16.32 4.48
CA LEU A 157 2.63 15.21 4.71
C LEU A 157 1.33 15.70 5.37
N ALA A 158 1.44 16.61 6.35
CA ALA A 158 0.29 17.18 7.04
C ALA A 158 -0.60 18.00 6.09
N ASP A 159 -0.01 18.81 5.23
CA ASP A 159 -0.72 19.64 4.25
C ASP A 159 -1.43 18.78 3.19
N VAL A 160 -0.80 17.70 2.71
CA VAL A 160 -1.42 16.73 1.79
C VAL A 160 -2.65 16.08 2.44
N ILE A 161 -2.51 15.61 3.69
CA ILE A 161 -3.63 15.00 4.44
C ILE A 161 -4.74 16.03 4.65
N ALA A 162 -4.40 17.24 5.08
CA ALA A 162 -5.36 18.32 5.30
C ALA A 162 -6.09 18.68 4.00
N HIS A 163 -5.40 18.72 2.87
CA HIS A 163 -5.99 18.95 1.55
C HIS A 163 -7.05 17.88 1.22
N PHE A 164 -6.74 16.59 1.38
CA PHE A 164 -7.71 15.52 1.10
C PHE A 164 -8.91 15.55 2.04
N ARG A 165 -8.70 15.83 3.34
CA ARG A 165 -9.78 15.89 4.34
C ARG A 165 -10.76 17.05 4.14
N GLN A 166 -10.42 18.05 3.32
CA GLN A 166 -11.38 19.09 2.91
C GLN A 166 -12.45 18.57 1.93
N SER A 167 -12.20 17.43 1.28
CA SER A 167 -13.17 16.80 0.38
C SER A 167 -14.11 15.86 1.14
N SER A 168 -15.36 15.75 0.69
CA SER A 168 -16.37 14.87 1.30
C SER A 168 -15.97 13.39 1.30
N TRP A 169 -15.24 12.93 0.28
CA TRP A 169 -14.73 11.55 0.17
C TRP A 169 -13.48 11.31 1.03
N GLY A 170 -12.77 12.37 1.42
CA GLY A 170 -11.44 12.27 2.05
C GLY A 170 -11.46 12.36 3.57
N ALA A 171 -12.64 12.40 4.19
CA ALA A 171 -12.79 12.54 5.64
C ALA A 171 -12.06 11.44 6.44
N ASN A 172 -11.97 10.24 5.86
CA ASN A 172 -11.36 9.04 6.44
C ASN A 172 -9.85 8.90 6.16
N VAL A 173 -9.17 9.96 5.68
CA VAL A 173 -7.71 9.99 5.67
C VAL A 173 -7.21 10.21 7.11
N ASP A 174 -7.06 9.13 7.86
CA ASP A 174 -6.86 9.10 9.30
C ASP A 174 -5.51 8.51 9.73
N LEU A 175 -4.80 7.87 8.80
CA LEU A 175 -3.49 7.26 9.04
C LEU A 175 -2.40 7.86 8.16
N VAL A 176 -1.19 7.96 8.71
CA VAL A 176 0.01 8.36 7.98
C VAL A 176 1.16 7.39 8.26
N SER A 177 1.83 6.96 7.19
CA SER A 177 3.06 6.16 7.24
C SER A 177 4.18 6.95 6.54
N PRO A 178 4.97 7.74 7.29
CA PRO A 178 5.87 8.74 6.72
C PRO A 178 7.13 8.14 6.07
N MET A 179 7.36 6.83 6.23
CA MET A 179 8.56 6.14 5.79
C MET A 179 8.19 4.70 5.40
N ASN A 180 8.84 4.16 4.37
CA ASN A 180 8.73 2.77 3.94
C ASN A 180 10.11 2.12 4.01
N GLU A 181 10.21 0.95 4.66
CA GLU A 181 11.47 0.19 4.79
C GLU A 181 12.67 1.11 5.13
N PRO A 182 12.63 1.78 6.29
CA PRO A 182 13.55 2.88 6.61
C PRO A 182 15.02 2.45 6.72
N ASP A 183 15.31 1.16 6.74
CA ASP A 183 16.65 0.58 6.66
C ASP A 183 17.21 0.49 5.24
N SER A 184 16.39 0.72 4.20
CA SER A 184 16.75 0.65 2.79
C SER A 184 16.73 2.02 2.10
N SER A 185 17.72 2.27 1.25
CA SER A 185 17.72 3.40 0.32
C SER A 185 17.17 3.04 -1.06
N PHE A 186 16.99 1.74 -1.34
CA PHE A 186 16.65 1.19 -2.66
C PHE A 186 17.66 1.50 -3.77
N GLY A 187 18.90 1.81 -3.40
CA GLY A 187 20.02 1.93 -4.34
C GLY A 187 20.48 0.61 -4.96
N PRO A 188 21.47 0.65 -5.87
CA PRO A 188 22.16 1.85 -6.35
C PRO A 188 21.30 2.72 -7.29
N SER A 189 21.76 3.96 -7.55
CA SER A 189 21.12 4.90 -8.49
C SER A 189 21.62 4.69 -9.93
N PRO A 190 20.76 4.75 -10.97
CA PRO A 190 19.33 4.97 -10.90
C PRO A 190 18.59 3.76 -10.31
N CYS A 191 17.60 4.04 -9.47
CA CYS A 191 16.94 2.99 -8.69
C CYS A 191 15.76 2.39 -9.44
N GLY A 192 15.29 1.22 -8.99
CA GLY A 192 14.06 0.61 -9.47
C GLY A 192 12.79 1.27 -8.94
N GLN A 193 12.86 1.98 -7.80
CA GLN A 193 11.73 2.64 -7.14
C GLN A 193 12.20 3.78 -6.22
N GLU A 194 11.25 4.60 -5.75
CA GLU A 194 11.49 5.59 -4.70
C GLU A 194 11.89 4.93 -3.37
N GLY A 195 12.68 5.65 -2.58
CA GLY A 195 13.26 5.15 -1.33
C GLY A 195 14.00 6.23 -0.55
N MET A 196 13.94 6.19 0.77
CA MET A 196 14.72 7.07 1.64
C MET A 196 15.08 6.34 2.93
N GLN A 197 16.38 6.20 3.18
CA GLN A 197 16.85 5.62 4.42
C GLN A 197 16.62 6.60 5.59
N VAL A 198 16.06 6.10 6.68
CA VAL A 198 15.87 6.82 7.94
C VAL A 198 16.26 5.90 9.09
N VAL A 199 17.56 5.85 9.38
CA VAL A 199 18.06 5.05 10.51
C VAL A 199 17.69 5.71 11.84
N PRO A 200 17.30 4.93 12.87
CA PRO A 200 17.13 5.46 14.21
C PRO A 200 18.41 6.17 14.70
N SER A 201 18.27 7.37 15.24
CA SER A 201 19.36 8.00 15.99
C SER A 201 19.43 7.32 17.36
N LEU A 202 20.57 6.69 17.67
CA LEU A 202 20.91 6.22 19.01
C LEU A 202 21.19 7.38 19.96
#